data_AF-A0A418KUA0-F1
#
_entry.id   AF-A0A418KUA0-F1
#
_cell.length_a   1.000
_cell.length_b   1.000
_cell.length_c   1.000
_cell.angle_alpha   90.00
_cell.angle_beta   90.00
_cell.angle_gamma   90.00
#
_symmetry.space_group_name_H-M   'P 1'
#
loop_
_entity.id
_entity.type
_entity.pdbx_description
1 polymer ?
#
loop_
_entity_poly.entity_id
_entity_poly.type
_entity_poly.pdbx_seq_one_letter_code
_entity_poly.pdbx_strand_id
1 'polypeptide(L)'
;MLLWMVVLAVAGCAGGVRPAADDVGPLAGAAPAVAKVGAATGSGSPSRPVPVEVTPGAAVLLPADDVGRMESLTPPLRLVAPAATVTVEAAGEWDLSARDDGLVARVWRVRLAAPPPLAPSADPFLTGTGSDQPPRDAATTLWLDTGSERLPVTRQGVDEPVVLPCDELPCGDRRPEVHLLAAATADDAAPALVATVDGVDQRLDLRTGDVTSSVSRVAYDRPTSVPVSVPVWPPRTIAVRTEAQLEAEFGTGAGDLTRGGLDVGYGGHVAEAYLSPFDRYEGWAPPGHAWLVIRVDDHLRQPANTSWRAELDAAASWTVAHDAGLATPAYPPAPSNVLAFLVPDDVRSVTLAYRPTGTVGLPLDAQYEFRAPEPLTAEVPLP
;
A
#
# COMPACT_ATOMS: atom_id res chain seq x y z
N MET A 1 17.38 -13.34 -49.47
CA MET A 1 18.55 -14.24 -49.34
C MET A 1 18.76 -14.49 -47.85
N LEU A 2 18.68 -15.76 -47.42
CA LEU A 2 19.78 -16.55 -46.83
C LEU A 2 20.39 -15.91 -45.55
N LEU A 3 20.17 -16.36 -44.30
CA LEU A 3 19.96 -17.68 -43.64
C LEU A 3 21.27 -18.30 -43.07
N TRP A 4 21.15 -19.07 -41.99
CA TRP A 4 22.19 -19.74 -41.14
C TRP A 4 22.79 -18.82 -40.05
N MET A 5 22.75 -19.09 -38.73
CA MET A 5 22.57 -20.29 -37.88
C MET A 5 23.72 -21.31 -37.91
N VAL A 6 24.51 -21.39 -36.83
CA VAL A 6 25.20 -22.62 -36.35
C VAL A 6 25.29 -22.58 -34.83
N VAL A 7 25.05 -23.74 -34.21
CA VAL A 7 25.30 -24.07 -32.79
C VAL A 7 26.26 -25.26 -32.76
N LEU A 8 27.27 -25.30 -31.88
CA LEU A 8 27.56 -26.46 -31.02
C LEU A 8 28.68 -26.20 -29.99
N ALA A 9 28.65 -26.99 -28.91
CA ALA A 9 29.65 -27.05 -27.84
C ALA A 9 30.75 -28.09 -28.11
N VAL A 10 31.73 -28.19 -27.20
CA VAL A 10 32.25 -29.47 -26.63
C VAL A 10 33.08 -29.18 -25.37
N ALA A 11 33.12 -30.16 -24.45
CA ALA A 11 33.75 -30.08 -23.13
C ALA A 11 35.25 -30.49 -23.11
N GLY A 12 35.89 -30.34 -21.94
CA GLY A 12 37.22 -30.91 -21.64
C GLY A 12 37.27 -31.50 -20.22
N CYS A 13 37.92 -32.66 -20.06
CA CYS A 13 37.96 -33.49 -18.84
C CYS A 13 39.39 -33.72 -18.31
N ALA A 14 39.52 -34.04 -17.01
CA ALA A 14 40.52 -34.90 -16.32
C ALA A 14 40.60 -34.50 -14.81
N GLY A 15 40.91 -35.31 -13.79
CA GLY A 15 41.25 -36.75 -13.61
C GLY A 15 42.04 -36.92 -12.27
N GLY A 16 42.12 -38.05 -11.54
CA GLY A 16 41.48 -39.37 -11.65
C GLY A 16 42.35 -40.49 -10.99
N VAL A 17 42.04 -40.97 -9.77
CA VAL A 17 42.84 -42.01 -9.03
C VAL A 17 41.96 -43.14 -8.44
N ARG A 18 42.54 -44.35 -8.29
CA ARG A 18 41.99 -45.69 -7.94
C ARG A 18 43.11 -46.47 -7.16
N PRO A 19 43.00 -47.79 -6.81
CA PRO A 19 41.90 -48.64 -6.31
C PRO A 19 42.32 -49.61 -5.15
N ALA A 20 41.40 -50.46 -4.65
CA ALA A 20 41.54 -51.88 -4.22
C ALA A 20 40.28 -52.26 -3.38
N ALA A 21 39.48 -53.33 -3.55
CA ALA A 21 39.56 -54.67 -4.16
C ALA A 21 40.07 -55.80 -3.23
N ASP A 22 39.16 -56.70 -2.82
CA ASP A 22 39.36 -58.17 -2.84
C ASP A 22 38.03 -58.95 -2.68
N ASP A 23 38.03 -60.19 -3.19
CA ASP A 23 36.90 -61.15 -3.40
C ASP A 23 36.41 -61.84 -2.08
N VAL A 24 35.37 -62.70 -1.98
CA VAL A 24 35.11 -63.98 -2.71
C VAL A 24 33.66 -64.50 -2.54
N GLY A 25 33.03 -64.90 -3.67
CA GLY A 25 32.36 -66.21 -3.79
C GLY A 25 30.82 -66.33 -3.63
N PRO A 26 30.12 -67.22 -4.39
CA PRO A 26 28.65 -67.20 -4.51
C PRO A 26 27.91 -68.48 -4.07
N LEU A 27 26.58 -68.41 -3.95
CA LEU A 27 25.66 -69.57 -4.00
C LEU A 27 24.30 -69.18 -4.64
N ALA A 28 23.69 -70.12 -5.37
CA ALA A 28 22.50 -69.88 -6.20
C ALA A 28 21.18 -70.33 -5.53
N GLY A 29 20.04 -69.74 -5.94
CA GLY A 29 18.71 -70.16 -5.46
C GLY A 29 17.54 -69.48 -6.18
N ALA A 30 16.76 -70.27 -6.91
CA ALA A 30 15.58 -69.96 -7.73
C ALA A 30 14.57 -68.89 -7.24
N ALA A 31 13.98 -68.16 -8.21
CA ALA A 31 12.63 -67.58 -8.11
C ALA A 31 11.57 -68.66 -8.46
N PRO A 32 10.27 -68.57 -8.05
CA PRO A 32 9.36 -67.61 -8.69
C PRO A 32 8.11 -67.15 -7.87
N ALA A 33 7.24 -66.41 -8.57
CA ALA A 33 5.77 -66.40 -8.48
C ALA A 33 5.04 -65.33 -7.65
N VAL A 34 3.96 -64.85 -8.28
CA VAL A 34 2.98 -63.85 -7.78
C VAL A 34 1.84 -64.56 -7.05
N ALA A 35 1.37 -63.97 -5.95
CA ALA A 35 0.10 -64.35 -5.32
C ALA A 35 -0.73 -63.11 -4.90
N LYS A 36 -1.99 -63.05 -5.35
CA LYS A 36 -3.02 -62.11 -4.89
C LYS A 36 -3.93 -62.80 -3.86
N VAL A 37 -3.84 -62.44 -2.58
CA VAL A 37 -4.89 -62.46 -1.52
C VAL A 37 -4.33 -61.54 -0.41
N GLY A 38 -5.05 -60.72 0.35
CA GLY A 38 -6.47 -60.36 0.43
C GLY A 38 -6.62 -59.21 1.45
N ALA A 39 -7.84 -58.78 1.76
CA ALA A 39 -8.06 -57.59 2.59
C ALA A 39 -7.56 -57.74 4.04
N ALA A 40 -6.89 -56.70 4.55
CA ALA A 40 -6.65 -56.49 5.98
C ALA A 40 -6.81 -54.99 6.32
N THR A 41 -7.99 -54.64 6.80
CA THR A 41 -8.30 -53.53 7.74
C THR A 41 -7.21 -52.47 7.97
N GLY A 42 -7.03 -51.56 7.01
CA GLY A 42 -6.42 -50.26 7.25
C GLY A 42 -7.45 -49.33 7.89
N SER A 43 -7.64 -49.43 9.21
CA SER A 43 -8.44 -48.47 9.96
C SER A 43 -7.83 -47.08 9.80
N GLY A 44 -8.44 -46.24 8.98
CA GLY A 44 -8.04 -44.84 8.87
C GLY A 44 -8.17 -44.19 10.24
N SER A 45 -7.04 -43.82 10.84
CA SER A 45 -7.03 -43.10 12.11
C SER A 45 -7.96 -41.89 11.97
N PRO A 46 -8.95 -41.71 12.86
CA PRO A 46 -9.83 -40.55 12.78
C PRO A 46 -8.98 -39.28 12.82
N SER A 47 -9.32 -38.31 11.97
CA SER A 47 -8.71 -36.99 11.99
C SER A 47 -8.69 -36.49 13.43
N ARG A 48 -7.51 -36.10 13.93
CA ARG A 48 -7.36 -35.58 15.30
C ARG A 48 -8.41 -34.49 15.50
N PRO A 49 -9.23 -34.53 16.57
CA PRO A 49 -10.19 -33.46 16.82
C PRO A 49 -9.42 -32.14 16.93
N VAL A 50 -9.97 -31.10 16.29
CA VAL A 50 -9.30 -29.80 16.17
C VAL A 50 -9.05 -29.24 17.57
N PRO A 51 -7.80 -28.86 17.92
CA PRO A 51 -7.46 -28.34 19.24
C PRO A 51 -7.88 -26.87 19.44
N VAL A 52 -8.64 -26.31 18.49
CA VAL A 52 -9.19 -24.96 18.57
C VAL A 52 -10.44 -25.01 19.44
N GLU A 53 -10.29 -24.61 20.69
CA GLU A 53 -11.40 -24.33 21.58
C GLU A 53 -12.09 -23.03 21.10
N VAL A 54 -13.21 -23.18 20.41
CA VAL A 54 -14.01 -22.05 19.91
C VAL A 54 -15.05 -21.67 20.96
N THR A 55 -14.92 -20.46 21.49
CA THR A 55 -15.89 -19.89 22.45
C THR A 55 -16.99 -19.13 21.68
N PRO A 56 -18.28 -19.42 21.93
CA PRO A 56 -19.38 -18.60 21.41
C PRO A 56 -19.23 -17.13 21.82
N GLY A 57 -19.54 -16.20 20.91
CA GLY A 57 -19.35 -14.76 21.14
C GLY A 57 -17.88 -14.28 21.10
N ALA A 58 -16.95 -15.08 20.58
CA ALA A 58 -15.55 -14.69 20.39
C ALA A 58 -15.06 -14.95 18.95
N ALA A 59 -14.20 -14.06 18.45
CA ALA A 59 -13.48 -14.22 17.19
C ALA A 59 -11.98 -14.06 17.47
N VAL A 60 -11.21 -15.13 17.36
CA VAL A 60 -9.84 -15.19 17.90
C VAL A 60 -8.84 -15.54 16.79
N LEU A 61 -7.74 -14.78 16.69
CA LEU A 61 -6.55 -15.16 15.94
C LEU A 61 -5.65 -16.07 16.78
N LEU A 62 -5.36 -17.23 16.21
CA LEU A 62 -4.50 -18.27 16.74
C LEU A 62 -3.27 -18.42 15.83
N PRO A 63 -2.14 -18.94 16.34
CA PRO A 63 -0.99 -19.30 15.50
C PRO A 63 -1.39 -20.24 14.34
N ALA A 64 -0.77 -20.07 13.17
CA ALA A 64 -1.05 -20.92 12.01
C ALA A 64 -0.43 -22.33 12.11
N ASP A 65 -1.05 -23.17 12.93
CA ASP A 65 -0.84 -24.62 12.94
C ASP A 65 -1.64 -25.32 11.83
N ASP A 66 -1.28 -26.56 11.49
CA ASP A 66 -2.00 -27.37 10.50
C ASP A 66 -3.35 -27.87 11.04
N VAL A 67 -4.44 -27.21 10.65
CA VAL A 67 -5.81 -27.68 10.87
C VAL A 67 -6.24 -28.55 9.68
N GLY A 68 -6.48 -29.84 9.94
CA GLY A 68 -7.01 -30.75 8.91
C GLY A 68 -8.48 -30.47 8.61
N ARG A 69 -8.86 -30.55 7.32
CA ARG A 69 -10.18 -30.20 6.73
C ARG A 69 -10.41 -28.71 6.42
N MET A 70 -9.36 -27.97 6.08
CA MET A 70 -9.52 -26.67 5.41
C MET A 70 -9.52 -26.86 3.88
N GLU A 71 -10.41 -26.15 3.19
CA GLU A 71 -10.47 -26.04 1.74
C GLU A 71 -9.81 -24.74 1.28
N SER A 72 -8.93 -24.83 0.28
CA SER A 72 -8.20 -23.67 -0.26
C SER A 72 -9.12 -22.77 -1.10
N LEU A 73 -9.13 -21.47 -0.82
CA LEU A 73 -9.88 -20.48 -1.58
C LEU A 73 -9.07 -20.08 -2.81
N THR A 74 -9.64 -20.28 -4.00
CA THR A 74 -8.99 -19.96 -5.29
C THR A 74 -9.95 -19.16 -6.18
N PRO A 75 -9.73 -17.85 -6.38
CA PRO A 75 -8.66 -17.03 -5.80
C PRO A 75 -8.82 -16.82 -4.28
N PRO A 76 -7.73 -16.50 -3.55
CA PRO A 76 -7.82 -16.05 -2.17
C PRO A 76 -8.63 -14.76 -2.04
N LEU A 77 -9.41 -14.64 -0.97
CA LEU A 77 -10.22 -13.44 -0.70
C LEU A 77 -9.32 -12.34 -0.11
N ARG A 78 -9.63 -11.05 -0.37
CA ARG A 78 -8.78 -9.93 0.07
C ARG A 78 -9.59 -8.76 0.62
N LEU A 79 -9.12 -8.21 1.74
CA LEU A 79 -9.57 -6.95 2.33
C LEU A 79 -8.33 -6.05 2.47
N VAL A 80 -8.33 -4.89 1.83
CA VAL A 80 -7.19 -3.97 1.71
C VAL A 80 -7.49 -2.68 2.47
N ALA A 81 -6.78 -2.46 3.57
CA ALA A 81 -6.84 -1.26 4.38
C ALA A 81 -5.46 -0.57 4.45
N PRO A 82 -5.35 0.70 4.89
CA PRO A 82 -4.09 1.42 4.85
C PRO A 82 -2.97 0.80 5.68
N ALA A 83 -3.25 0.17 6.83
CA ALA A 83 -2.23 -0.46 7.68
C ALA A 83 -1.90 -1.93 7.34
N ALA A 84 -2.76 -2.61 6.55
CA ALA A 84 -2.54 -3.98 6.10
C ALA A 84 -3.47 -4.43 4.96
N THR A 85 -3.00 -5.38 4.15
CA THR A 85 -3.90 -6.30 3.43
C THR A 85 -4.11 -7.55 4.27
N VAL A 86 -5.39 -7.90 4.48
CA VAL A 86 -5.83 -9.18 5.01
C VAL A 86 -6.19 -10.09 3.83
N THR A 87 -5.57 -11.25 3.73
CA THR A 87 -5.86 -12.26 2.69
C THR A 87 -6.41 -13.52 3.36
N VAL A 88 -7.53 -14.06 2.86
CA VAL A 88 -8.09 -15.34 3.32
C VAL A 88 -7.78 -16.42 2.30
N GLU A 89 -6.96 -17.38 2.72
CA GLU A 89 -6.33 -18.37 1.82
C GLU A 89 -7.03 -19.74 1.84
N ALA A 90 -7.71 -20.05 2.95
CA ALA A 90 -8.49 -21.28 3.12
C ALA A 90 -9.60 -21.07 4.17
N ALA A 91 -10.66 -21.87 4.08
CA ALA A 91 -11.74 -21.91 5.07
C ALA A 91 -12.04 -23.36 5.48
N GLY A 92 -12.57 -23.58 6.67
CA GLY A 92 -13.05 -24.89 7.11
C GLY A 92 -14.15 -24.74 8.14
N GLU A 93 -14.93 -25.80 8.30
CA GLU A 93 -16.10 -25.85 9.19
C GLU A 93 -16.14 -27.17 9.96
N TRP A 94 -16.49 -27.09 11.25
CA TRP A 94 -16.65 -28.23 12.13
C TRP A 94 -17.92 -28.06 12.96
N ASP A 95 -18.75 -29.09 12.94
CA ASP A 95 -19.99 -29.15 13.71
C ASP A 95 -19.71 -29.19 15.24
N LEU A 96 -20.37 -28.31 16.00
CA LEU A 96 -20.30 -28.24 17.46
C LEU A 96 -21.50 -28.91 18.16
N SER A 97 -22.43 -29.50 17.41
CA SER A 97 -23.74 -30.05 17.85
C SER A 97 -23.71 -31.11 18.97
N ALA A 98 -22.54 -31.53 19.43
CA ALA A 98 -22.40 -32.29 20.67
C ALA A 98 -22.55 -31.44 21.95
N ARG A 99 -22.63 -30.09 21.84
CA ARG A 99 -22.68 -29.16 22.97
C ARG A 99 -23.72 -28.03 22.87
N ASP A 100 -23.96 -27.47 21.68
CA ASP A 100 -24.88 -26.34 21.49
C ASP A 100 -25.76 -26.49 20.24
N ASP A 101 -27.03 -26.07 20.33
CA ASP A 101 -28.04 -26.23 19.29
C ASP A 101 -27.77 -25.32 18.07
N GLY A 102 -27.21 -25.89 17.00
CA GLY A 102 -27.13 -25.27 15.67
C GLY A 102 -25.95 -24.32 15.43
N LEU A 103 -24.93 -24.33 16.31
CA LEU A 103 -23.67 -23.62 16.08
C LEU A 103 -22.63 -24.50 15.36
N VAL A 104 -21.88 -23.88 14.46
CA VAL A 104 -20.71 -24.46 13.78
C VAL A 104 -19.46 -23.65 14.11
N ALA A 105 -18.33 -24.32 14.31
CA ALA A 105 -17.02 -23.70 14.37
C ALA A 105 -16.53 -23.43 12.94
N ARG A 106 -16.31 -22.16 12.60
CA ARG A 106 -15.68 -21.76 11.34
C ARG A 106 -14.26 -21.27 11.60
N VAL A 107 -13.32 -21.74 10.78
CA VAL A 107 -11.91 -21.34 10.85
C VAL A 107 -11.43 -20.91 9.47
N TRP A 108 -10.78 -19.75 9.41
CA TRP A 108 -10.20 -19.18 8.20
C TRP A 108 -8.69 -19.06 8.35
N ARG A 109 -7.93 -19.44 7.31
CA ARG A 109 -6.49 -19.22 7.24
C ARG A 109 -6.26 -17.82 6.72
N VAL A 110 -5.79 -16.93 7.59
CA VAL A 110 -5.70 -15.49 7.34
C VAL A 110 -4.24 -15.05 7.32
N ARG A 111 -3.80 -14.43 6.22
CA ARG A 111 -2.50 -13.78 6.11
C ARG A 111 -2.64 -12.26 6.22
N LEU A 112 -1.98 -11.69 7.22
CA LEU A 112 -1.81 -10.24 7.40
C LEU A 112 -0.48 -9.83 6.77
N ALA A 113 -0.49 -8.87 5.86
CA ALA A 113 0.73 -8.36 5.21
C ALA A 113 0.66 -6.85 5.01
N ALA A 114 1.78 -6.22 4.67
CA ALA A 114 1.79 -4.84 4.19
C ALA A 114 0.77 -4.67 3.03
N PRO A 115 0.06 -3.52 2.96
CA PRO A 115 -0.79 -3.24 1.82
C PRO A 115 0.04 -2.89 0.57
N PRO A 116 -0.59 -2.80 -0.62
CA PRO A 116 0.02 -2.12 -1.75
C PRO A 116 0.50 -0.72 -1.34
N PRO A 117 1.61 -0.20 -1.89
CA PRO A 117 2.06 1.17 -1.60
C PRO A 117 0.97 2.20 -1.92
N LEU A 118 0.61 3.03 -0.93
CA LEU A 118 -0.50 3.99 -1.03
C LEU A 118 -0.04 5.47 -1.09
N ALA A 119 1.19 5.77 -0.65
CA ALA A 119 1.70 7.13 -0.58
C ALA A 119 3.22 7.13 -0.80
N PRO A 120 3.81 8.27 -1.21
CA PRO A 120 5.25 8.44 -1.32
C PRO A 120 5.97 8.25 0.01
N SER A 121 7.21 7.77 -0.05
CA SER A 121 8.05 7.67 1.13
C SER A 121 8.23 9.04 1.80
N ALA A 122 7.99 9.11 3.11
CA ALA A 122 8.26 10.33 3.89
C ALA A 122 9.76 10.63 3.86
N ASP A 123 10.13 11.88 3.55
CA ASP A 123 11.52 12.31 3.60
C ASP A 123 11.90 12.68 5.05
N PRO A 124 12.78 11.90 5.71
CA PRO A 124 13.10 12.13 7.13
C PRO A 124 13.89 13.41 7.38
N PHE A 125 14.37 14.09 6.34
CA PHE A 125 15.09 15.35 6.43
C PHE A 125 14.19 16.58 6.18
N LEU A 126 12.98 16.39 5.62
CA LEU A 126 12.00 17.46 5.42
C LEU A 126 11.10 17.64 6.65
N THR A 127 11.70 18.05 7.77
CA THR A 127 10.97 18.52 8.96
C THR A 127 10.39 19.92 8.75
N GLY A 128 9.43 20.02 7.83
CA GLY A 128 8.59 21.21 7.63
C GLY A 128 7.34 21.17 8.51
N THR A 129 6.77 22.35 8.77
CA THR A 129 5.39 22.46 9.29
C THR A 129 4.46 21.71 8.34
N GLY A 130 3.79 20.67 8.85
CA GLY A 130 2.76 19.96 8.09
C GLY A 130 1.56 20.87 7.81
N SER A 131 0.49 20.31 7.26
CA SER A 131 -0.79 21.02 7.22
C SER A 131 -1.20 21.37 8.65
N ASP A 132 -1.82 22.54 8.86
CA ASP A 132 -2.42 22.90 10.16
C ASP A 132 -3.50 21.88 10.60
N GLN A 133 -4.01 21.09 9.64
CA GLN A 133 -4.89 19.95 9.88
C GLN A 133 -4.11 18.75 10.43
N PRO A 134 -4.55 18.14 11.55
CA PRO A 134 -3.97 16.89 12.04
C PRO A 134 -4.21 15.73 11.05
N PRO A 135 -3.31 14.74 10.98
CA PRO A 135 -3.51 13.57 10.12
C PRO A 135 -4.70 12.73 10.58
N ARG A 136 -5.33 12.04 9.62
CA ARG A 136 -6.40 11.05 9.83
C ARG A 136 -5.85 9.75 10.38
N ASP A 137 -6.71 9.01 11.08
CA ASP A 137 -6.34 7.73 11.66
C ASP A 137 -6.32 6.63 10.58
N ALA A 138 -5.11 6.27 10.14
CA ALA A 138 -4.86 5.19 9.20
C ALA A 138 -4.75 3.81 9.87
N ALA A 139 -4.85 3.71 11.21
CA ALA A 139 -4.84 2.44 11.91
C ALA A 139 -6.05 1.58 11.50
N THR A 140 -5.84 0.27 11.42
CA THR A 140 -6.88 -0.68 10.99
C THR A 140 -7.29 -1.58 12.15
N THR A 141 -8.56 -1.49 12.56
CA THR A 141 -9.14 -2.41 13.56
C THR A 141 -9.89 -3.53 12.85
N LEU A 142 -9.67 -4.77 13.25
CA LEU A 142 -10.33 -5.95 12.67
C LEU A 142 -11.52 -6.45 13.48
N TRP A 143 -12.61 -6.77 12.79
CA TRP A 143 -13.83 -7.35 13.35
C TRP A 143 -14.30 -8.52 12.49
N LEU A 144 -14.99 -9.47 13.10
CA LEU A 144 -15.74 -10.52 12.41
C LEU A 144 -17.23 -10.25 12.65
N ASP A 145 -17.96 -9.96 11.58
CA ASP A 145 -19.42 -9.99 11.60
C ASP A 145 -19.87 -11.43 11.35
N THR A 146 -20.61 -12.00 12.28
CA THR A 146 -21.08 -13.40 12.24
C THR A 146 -22.46 -13.54 11.57
N GLY A 147 -23.03 -12.45 11.05
CA GLY A 147 -24.42 -12.35 10.58
C GLY A 147 -25.44 -12.08 11.69
N SER A 148 -25.15 -12.44 12.94
CA SER A 148 -25.97 -12.13 14.11
C SER A 148 -25.39 -11.01 14.98
N GLU A 149 -24.06 -10.90 15.05
CA GLU A 149 -23.35 -9.90 15.85
C GLU A 149 -22.00 -9.52 15.23
N ARG A 150 -21.41 -8.43 15.73
CA ARG A 150 -20.08 -7.95 15.34
C ARG A 150 -19.10 -8.20 16.48
N LEU A 151 -18.21 -9.16 16.29
CA LEU A 151 -17.20 -9.56 17.26
C LEU A 151 -15.88 -8.82 16.99
N PRO A 152 -15.19 -8.29 18.02
CA PRO A 152 -13.81 -7.85 17.85
C PRO A 152 -12.95 -9.08 17.53
N VAL A 153 -12.06 -8.96 16.55
CA VAL A 153 -11.03 -9.99 16.35
C VAL A 153 -9.95 -9.76 17.39
N THR A 154 -9.70 -10.71 18.27
CA THR A 154 -8.66 -10.62 19.31
C THR A 154 -7.49 -11.57 19.01
N ARG A 155 -6.45 -11.58 19.86
CA ARG A 155 -5.40 -12.62 19.83
C ARG A 155 -5.60 -13.59 21.00
N GLN A 156 -5.11 -14.83 20.87
CA GLN A 156 -5.19 -15.80 21.95
C GLN A 156 -4.62 -15.26 23.28
N GLY A 157 -5.44 -15.22 24.33
CA GLY A 157 -5.06 -14.73 25.66
C GLY A 157 -4.95 -13.20 25.78
N VAL A 158 -5.50 -12.45 24.83
CA VAL A 158 -5.54 -10.98 24.79
C VAL A 158 -6.99 -10.57 24.53
N ASP A 159 -7.57 -9.77 25.42
CA ASP A 159 -8.98 -9.36 25.32
C ASP A 159 -9.17 -8.08 24.49
N GLU A 160 -8.09 -7.34 24.18
CA GLU A 160 -8.17 -6.18 23.30
C GLU A 160 -8.35 -6.57 21.80
N PRO A 161 -9.12 -5.78 21.02
CA PRO A 161 -9.21 -5.94 19.58
C PRO A 161 -7.86 -5.80 18.87
N VAL A 162 -7.69 -6.51 17.77
CA VAL A 162 -6.52 -6.40 16.89
C VAL A 162 -6.58 -5.08 16.14
N VAL A 163 -5.83 -4.12 16.68
CA VAL A 163 -5.49 -2.86 16.01
C VAL A 163 -4.13 -3.02 15.33
N LEU A 164 -4.08 -2.66 14.05
CA LEU A 164 -2.87 -2.60 13.24
C LEU A 164 -2.47 -1.12 13.12
N PRO A 165 -1.44 -0.65 13.85
CA PRO A 165 -1.11 0.76 13.91
C PRO A 165 -0.56 1.28 12.59
N CYS A 166 -0.78 2.57 12.34
CA CYS A 166 -0.18 3.32 11.24
C CYS A 166 -0.09 4.80 11.60
N ASP A 167 1.02 5.20 12.22
CA ASP A 167 1.25 6.58 12.65
C ASP A 167 1.60 7.50 11.46
N GLU A 168 2.21 6.93 10.41
CA GLU A 168 2.64 7.60 9.18
C GLU A 168 2.26 6.78 7.95
N LEU A 169 1.90 7.47 6.85
CA LEU A 169 1.65 6.86 5.54
C LEU A 169 2.84 7.12 4.62
N PRO A 170 3.35 6.12 3.88
CA PRO A 170 2.93 4.72 3.89
C PRO A 170 3.24 4.01 5.21
N CYS A 171 2.30 3.20 5.69
CA CYS A 171 2.48 2.41 6.91
C CYS A 171 3.66 1.46 6.71
N GLY A 172 4.70 1.60 7.54
CA GLY A 172 6.00 0.96 7.32
C GLY A 172 5.98 -0.58 7.21
N ASP A 173 7.09 -1.14 6.71
CA ASP A 173 7.21 -2.55 6.31
C ASP A 173 6.64 -3.57 7.32
N ARG A 174 5.45 -4.09 7.02
CA ARG A 174 4.84 -5.20 7.76
C ARG A 174 5.27 -6.54 7.17
N ARG A 175 6.05 -7.31 7.95
CA ARG A 175 6.35 -8.71 7.64
C ARG A 175 5.05 -9.51 7.55
N PRO A 176 4.87 -10.40 6.54
CA PRO A 176 3.69 -11.25 6.47
C PRO A 176 3.59 -12.19 7.68
N GLU A 177 2.43 -12.18 8.33
CA GLU A 177 2.04 -13.10 9.40
C GLU A 177 0.89 -13.97 8.92
N VAL A 178 0.88 -15.25 9.27
CA VAL A 178 -0.24 -16.16 8.99
C VAL A 178 -0.83 -16.62 10.31
N HIS A 179 -2.15 -16.54 10.41
CA HIS A 179 -2.95 -16.88 11.58
C HIS A 179 -4.16 -17.74 11.18
N LEU A 180 -4.78 -18.38 12.16
CA LEU A 180 -6.11 -18.98 12.03
C LEU A 180 -7.10 -18.06 12.73
N LEU A 181 -8.06 -17.49 12.01
CA LEU A 181 -9.20 -16.80 12.60
C LEU A 181 -10.28 -17.84 12.89
N ALA A 182 -10.69 -18.00 14.15
CA ALA A 182 -11.72 -18.96 14.56
C ALA A 182 -12.87 -18.27 15.29
N ALA A 183 -14.11 -18.68 14.98
CA ALA A 183 -15.32 -18.23 15.65
C ALA A 183 -16.44 -19.28 15.56
N ALA A 184 -17.42 -19.21 16.47
CA ALA A 184 -18.66 -19.96 16.34
C ALA A 184 -19.70 -19.10 15.62
N THR A 185 -20.38 -19.66 14.62
CA THR A 185 -21.49 -19.01 13.91
C THR A 185 -22.69 -19.94 13.85
N ALA A 186 -23.88 -19.40 13.53
CA ALA A 186 -24.95 -20.26 13.02
C ALA A 186 -24.53 -20.94 11.72
N ASP A 187 -25.09 -22.11 11.42
CA ASP A 187 -24.83 -22.87 10.20
C ASP A 187 -25.21 -22.07 8.92
N ASP A 188 -26.38 -21.42 8.93
CA ASP A 188 -26.88 -20.60 7.83
C ASP A 188 -26.31 -19.17 7.76
N ALA A 189 -25.41 -18.81 8.66
CA ALA A 189 -24.80 -17.48 8.71
C ALA A 189 -23.96 -17.15 7.45
N ALA A 190 -23.96 -15.88 7.06
CA ALA A 190 -23.07 -15.31 6.04
C ALA A 190 -22.02 -14.39 6.71
N PRO A 191 -20.96 -14.96 7.31
CA PRO A 191 -19.97 -14.19 8.04
C PRO A 191 -19.12 -13.33 7.10
N ALA A 192 -18.63 -12.20 7.63
CA ALA A 192 -17.79 -11.27 6.90
C ALA A 192 -16.68 -10.71 7.79
N LEU A 193 -15.49 -10.56 7.21
CA LEU A 193 -14.41 -9.83 7.84
C LEU A 193 -14.61 -8.33 7.59
N VAL A 194 -14.49 -7.53 8.64
CA VAL A 194 -14.63 -6.06 8.58
C VAL A 194 -13.34 -5.40 9.06
N ALA A 195 -12.87 -4.42 8.29
CA ALA A 195 -11.76 -3.54 8.63
C ALA A 195 -12.31 -2.12 8.86
N THR A 196 -12.03 -1.56 10.03
CA THR A 196 -12.42 -0.18 10.39
C THR A 196 -11.20 0.74 10.37
N VAL A 197 -11.30 1.86 9.67
CA VAL A 197 -10.24 2.88 9.50
C VAL A 197 -10.89 4.26 9.39
N ASP A 198 -10.39 5.27 10.12
CA ASP A 198 -11.01 6.62 10.26
C ASP A 198 -12.53 6.56 10.53
N GLY A 199 -12.98 5.57 11.32
CA GLY A 199 -14.39 5.32 11.64
C GLY A 199 -15.24 4.71 10.51
N VAL A 200 -14.65 4.41 9.35
CA VAL A 200 -15.34 3.80 8.19
C VAL A 200 -15.04 2.31 8.10
N ASP A 201 -16.07 1.52 7.80
CA ASP A 201 -15.97 0.07 7.60
C ASP A 201 -15.84 -0.32 6.12
N GLN A 202 -14.93 -1.26 5.85
CA GLN A 202 -14.93 -2.08 4.65
C GLN A 202 -15.20 -3.55 5.03
N ARG A 203 -16.16 -4.19 4.35
CA ARG A 203 -16.64 -5.55 4.67
C ARG A 203 -16.36 -6.49 3.50
N LEU A 204 -15.64 -7.57 3.77
CA LEU A 204 -15.41 -8.70 2.88
C LEU A 204 -16.32 -9.88 3.28
N ASP A 205 -17.28 -10.25 2.42
CA ASP A 205 -18.07 -11.47 2.59
C ASP A 205 -17.15 -12.70 2.44
N LEU A 206 -17.10 -13.56 3.48
CA LEU A 206 -16.16 -14.68 3.55
C LEU A 206 -16.61 -15.92 2.76
N ARG A 207 -17.78 -15.86 2.12
CA ARG A 207 -18.37 -16.94 1.31
C ARG A 207 -18.34 -16.60 -0.19
N THR A 208 -18.59 -15.35 -0.56
CA THR A 208 -18.57 -14.90 -1.97
C THR A 208 -17.27 -14.21 -2.38
N GLY A 209 -16.56 -13.60 -1.42
CA GLY A 209 -15.41 -12.73 -1.70
C GLY A 209 -15.78 -11.29 -2.05
N ASP A 210 -17.06 -10.92 -2.02
CA ASP A 210 -17.50 -9.57 -2.37
C ASP A 210 -17.07 -8.56 -1.30
N VAL A 211 -16.45 -7.46 -1.74
CA VAL A 211 -16.10 -6.33 -0.88
C VAL A 211 -17.17 -5.24 -1.00
N THR A 212 -17.84 -4.97 0.11
CA THR A 212 -18.76 -3.83 0.27
C THR A 212 -18.06 -2.71 1.04
N SER A 213 -18.19 -1.48 0.52
CA SER A 213 -17.45 -0.31 0.97
C SER A 213 -18.25 0.94 0.64
N SER A 214 -18.35 1.88 1.57
CA SER A 214 -18.91 3.23 1.32
C SER A 214 -17.86 4.22 0.80
N VAL A 215 -16.64 3.75 0.56
CA VAL A 215 -15.45 4.51 0.15
C VAL A 215 -14.74 3.82 -1.02
N SER A 216 -13.75 4.52 -1.59
CA SER A 216 -12.97 4.08 -2.75
C SER A 216 -12.50 2.63 -2.67
N ARG A 217 -12.59 1.95 -3.82
CA ARG A 217 -12.16 0.56 -4.01
C ARG A 217 -10.93 0.44 -4.92
N VAL A 218 -10.28 1.55 -5.28
CA VAL A 218 -9.23 1.55 -6.32
C VAL A 218 -8.09 0.54 -6.07
N ALA A 219 -7.72 0.27 -4.81
CA ALA A 219 -6.69 -0.70 -4.44
C ALA A 219 -7.09 -2.20 -4.57
N TYR A 220 -8.37 -2.48 -4.85
CA TYR A 220 -8.86 -3.80 -5.25
C TYR A 220 -8.85 -3.95 -6.78
N ASP A 221 -9.23 -2.88 -7.48
CA ASP A 221 -9.59 -2.91 -8.89
C ASP A 221 -8.40 -2.54 -9.82
N ARG A 222 -7.37 -1.83 -9.31
CA ARG A 222 -6.17 -1.37 -10.05
C ARG A 222 -4.89 -1.46 -9.20
N PRO A 223 -3.70 -1.54 -9.82
CA PRO A 223 -2.44 -1.25 -9.14
C PRO A 223 -2.43 0.17 -8.54
N THR A 224 -1.90 0.33 -7.33
CA THR A 224 -1.84 1.65 -6.66
C THR A 224 -0.59 2.44 -7.04
N SER A 225 0.54 1.79 -7.30
CA SER A 225 1.75 2.48 -7.79
C SER A 225 1.58 2.93 -9.24
N VAL A 226 1.83 4.20 -9.52
CA VAL A 226 1.75 4.80 -10.86
C VAL A 226 3.15 4.82 -11.51
N PRO A 227 3.34 4.26 -12.72
CA PRO A 227 4.64 4.29 -13.39
C PRO A 227 5.06 5.71 -13.81
N VAL A 228 5.97 6.33 -13.06
CA VAL A 228 6.49 7.67 -13.37
C VAL A 228 7.51 7.60 -14.52
N SER A 229 7.07 7.95 -15.73
CA SER A 229 7.93 8.12 -16.92
C SER A 229 7.94 9.59 -17.39
N VAL A 230 7.95 10.51 -16.43
CA VAL A 230 7.77 11.96 -16.64
C VAL A 230 9.12 12.64 -16.92
N PRO A 231 9.22 13.55 -17.91
CA PRO A 231 10.43 14.32 -18.15
C PRO A 231 10.75 15.25 -16.96
N VAL A 232 12.03 15.32 -16.59
CA VAL A 232 12.54 16.32 -15.64
C VAL A 232 12.32 17.72 -16.22
N TRP A 233 11.67 18.59 -15.47
CA TRP A 233 11.51 20.00 -15.86
C TRP A 233 12.82 20.75 -15.60
N PRO A 234 13.44 21.36 -16.62
CA PRO A 234 14.70 22.06 -16.45
C PRO A 234 14.53 23.28 -15.52
N PRO A 235 15.54 23.60 -14.70
CA PRO A 235 15.46 24.72 -13.78
C PRO A 235 15.31 26.05 -14.54
N ARG A 236 14.41 26.89 -14.05
CA ARG A 236 14.08 28.24 -14.53
C ARG A 236 14.07 29.20 -13.33
N THR A 237 14.12 30.50 -13.60
CA THR A 237 14.12 31.56 -12.57
C THR A 237 13.01 32.58 -12.86
N ILE A 238 12.38 33.09 -11.80
CA ILE A 238 11.46 34.23 -11.82
C ILE A 238 12.16 35.38 -11.07
N ALA A 239 12.47 36.46 -11.79
CA ALA A 239 12.96 37.69 -11.18
C ALA A 239 11.77 38.49 -10.62
N VAL A 240 11.58 38.45 -9.30
CA VAL A 240 10.44 39.07 -8.59
C VAL A 240 10.71 40.54 -8.31
N ARG A 241 11.94 40.87 -7.90
CA ARG A 241 12.47 42.22 -7.76
C ARG A 241 13.96 42.23 -8.09
N THR A 242 14.43 43.26 -8.79
CA THR A 242 15.86 43.49 -9.00
C THR A 242 16.47 44.22 -7.79
N GLU A 243 17.78 44.07 -7.59
CA GLU A 243 18.53 44.80 -6.54
C GLU A 243 18.26 46.31 -6.59
N ALA A 244 18.28 46.91 -7.79
CA ALA A 244 18.00 48.34 -7.97
C ALA A 244 16.56 48.76 -7.60
N GLN A 245 15.57 47.86 -7.70
CA GLN A 245 14.22 48.13 -7.21
C GLN A 245 14.19 48.10 -5.68
N LEU A 246 14.83 47.10 -5.06
CA LEU A 246 14.90 47.00 -3.60
C LEU A 246 15.69 48.16 -2.99
N GLU A 247 16.79 48.60 -3.62
CA GLU A 247 17.54 49.79 -3.17
C GLU A 247 16.74 51.09 -3.30
N ALA A 248 15.82 51.18 -4.27
CA ALA A 248 14.91 52.31 -4.38
C ALA A 248 13.78 52.28 -3.33
N GLU A 249 13.34 51.08 -2.92
CA GLU A 249 12.28 50.88 -1.92
C GLU A 249 12.79 50.98 -0.47
N PHE A 250 13.97 50.41 -0.16
CA PHE A 250 14.55 50.34 1.20
C PHE A 250 15.77 51.26 1.42
N GLY A 251 16.28 51.89 0.37
CA GLY A 251 17.44 52.78 0.41
C GLY A 251 18.76 52.10 0.02
N THR A 252 19.63 52.86 -0.65
CA THR A 252 20.97 52.43 -1.03
C THR A 252 21.78 52.04 0.21
N GLY A 253 22.30 50.80 0.26
CA GLY A 253 23.06 50.31 1.40
C GLY A 253 22.26 49.54 2.46
N ALA A 254 20.99 49.17 2.20
CA ALA A 254 20.23 48.22 3.03
C ALA A 254 20.78 46.77 3.03
N GLY A 255 21.93 46.54 2.39
CA GLY A 255 22.81 45.40 2.66
C GLY A 255 22.25 44.07 2.19
N ASP A 256 22.09 43.13 3.12
CA ASP A 256 21.64 41.77 2.82
C ASP A 256 20.15 41.70 2.42
N LEU A 257 19.40 42.81 2.53
CA LEU A 257 18.00 42.91 2.08
C LEU A 257 17.86 43.19 0.58
N THR A 258 18.84 43.87 -0.03
CA THR A 258 18.77 44.31 -1.44
C THR A 258 19.67 43.51 -2.36
N ARG A 259 20.80 43.00 -1.83
CA ARG A 259 21.87 42.35 -2.60
C ARG A 259 21.36 41.19 -3.45
N GLY A 260 21.58 41.27 -4.77
CA GLY A 260 21.25 40.21 -5.72
C GLY A 260 19.78 40.12 -6.12
N GLY A 261 18.89 40.91 -5.52
CA GLY A 261 17.45 40.87 -5.82
C GLY A 261 16.71 39.66 -5.22
N LEU A 262 15.47 39.48 -5.68
CA LEU A 262 14.57 38.38 -5.30
C LEU A 262 14.34 37.47 -6.50
N ASP A 263 15.19 36.45 -6.65
CA ASP A 263 15.12 35.46 -7.72
C ASP A 263 14.60 34.12 -7.20
N VAL A 264 13.40 33.73 -7.62
CA VAL A 264 12.78 32.44 -7.26
C VAL A 264 13.07 31.40 -8.33
N GLY A 265 13.80 30.35 -7.98
CA GLY A 265 14.05 29.21 -8.85
C GLY A 265 12.88 28.21 -8.84
N TYR A 266 12.59 27.62 -9.99
CA TYR A 266 11.57 26.57 -10.13
C TYR A 266 11.94 25.54 -11.19
N GLY A 267 11.33 24.37 -11.15
CA GLY A 267 11.59 23.26 -12.08
C GLY A 267 11.09 21.96 -11.47
N GLY A 268 11.98 20.97 -11.37
CA GLY A 268 11.75 19.76 -10.57
C GLY A 268 11.39 18.53 -11.40
N HIS A 269 11.00 17.46 -10.72
CA HIS A 269 10.55 16.23 -11.37
C HIS A 269 9.57 15.48 -10.48
N VAL A 270 8.63 14.76 -11.09
CA VAL A 270 7.81 13.79 -10.37
C VAL A 270 8.74 12.64 -9.96
N ALA A 271 8.83 12.37 -8.67
CA ALA A 271 9.68 11.31 -8.12
C ALA A 271 8.88 10.03 -7.86
N GLU A 272 7.70 10.17 -7.27
CA GLU A 272 6.80 9.07 -6.90
C GLU A 272 5.35 9.48 -7.18
N ALA A 273 4.48 8.54 -7.59
CA ALA A 273 3.05 8.80 -7.76
C ALA A 273 2.21 7.55 -7.43
N TYR A 274 1.05 7.75 -6.80
CA TYR A 274 0.17 6.70 -6.33
C TYR A 274 -1.30 7.05 -6.57
N LEU A 275 -2.10 6.04 -6.89
CA LEU A 275 -3.55 6.09 -6.94
C LEU A 275 -4.09 5.34 -5.70
N SER A 276 -4.44 6.10 -4.66
CA SER A 276 -4.75 5.60 -3.32
C SER A 276 -6.25 5.71 -2.99
N PRO A 277 -6.82 4.76 -2.24
CA PRO A 277 -8.15 4.94 -1.68
C PRO A 277 -8.17 5.81 -0.41
N PHE A 278 -7.01 6.10 0.20
CA PHE A 278 -6.90 6.84 1.47
C PHE A 278 -5.71 7.83 1.43
N ASP A 279 -5.95 9.06 1.85
CA ASP A 279 -4.95 10.11 2.02
C ASP A 279 -4.72 10.43 3.51
N ARG A 280 -3.52 10.90 3.87
CA ARG A 280 -3.13 11.17 5.26
C ARG A 280 -3.95 12.28 5.93
N TYR A 281 -4.47 13.25 5.19
CA TYR A 281 -5.12 14.43 5.75
C TYR A 281 -6.61 14.47 5.38
N GLU A 282 -6.96 14.06 4.16
CA GLU A 282 -8.35 13.97 3.70
C GLU A 282 -9.04 12.65 4.09
N GLY A 283 -8.28 11.58 4.36
CA GLY A 283 -8.82 10.27 4.71
C GLY A 283 -9.30 9.50 3.48
N TRP A 284 -10.37 8.73 3.61
CA TRP A 284 -10.91 7.92 2.50
C TRP A 284 -11.44 8.77 1.34
N ALA A 285 -11.04 8.43 0.11
CA ALA A 285 -11.69 8.93 -1.09
C ALA A 285 -13.12 8.38 -1.20
N PRO A 286 -14.09 9.16 -1.72
CA PRO A 286 -15.45 8.70 -1.96
C PRO A 286 -15.52 7.61 -3.06
N PRO A 287 -16.63 6.88 -3.18
CA PRO A 287 -16.85 5.92 -4.27
C PRO A 287 -16.72 6.56 -5.66
N GLY A 288 -16.18 5.80 -6.63
CA GLY A 288 -15.92 6.30 -7.98
C GLY A 288 -14.72 7.24 -8.09
N HIS A 289 -13.95 7.42 -7.01
CA HIS A 289 -12.81 8.34 -6.94
C HIS A 289 -11.62 7.72 -6.22
N ALA A 290 -10.45 8.31 -6.40
CA ALA A 290 -9.21 7.99 -5.73
C ALA A 290 -8.39 9.26 -5.48
N TRP A 291 -7.49 9.19 -4.50
CA TRP A 291 -6.45 10.20 -4.30
C TRP A 291 -5.27 9.90 -5.22
N LEU A 292 -5.01 10.80 -6.17
CA LEU A 292 -3.74 10.83 -6.89
C LEU A 292 -2.72 11.58 -6.01
N VAL A 293 -1.85 10.84 -5.33
CA VAL A 293 -0.81 11.37 -4.45
C VAL A 293 0.51 11.41 -5.22
N ILE A 294 1.11 12.60 -5.36
CA ILE A 294 2.30 12.85 -6.18
C ILE A 294 3.38 13.51 -5.33
N ARG A 295 4.61 12.96 -5.36
CA ARG A 295 5.82 13.61 -4.86
C ARG A 295 6.53 14.32 -6.01
N VAL A 296 6.78 15.63 -5.86
CA VAL A 296 7.54 16.44 -6.83
C VAL A 296 8.75 17.09 -6.15
N ASP A 297 9.92 16.50 -6.38
CA ASP A 297 11.16 17.00 -5.80
C ASP A 297 11.71 18.19 -6.61
N ASP A 298 12.50 19.04 -5.93
CA ASP A 298 13.18 20.20 -6.51
C ASP A 298 12.28 21.28 -7.17
N HIS A 299 10.97 21.24 -6.93
CA HIS A 299 9.98 22.06 -7.65
C HIS A 299 10.12 23.57 -7.38
N LEU A 300 10.46 23.95 -6.15
CA LEU A 300 10.73 25.33 -5.72
C LEU A 300 12.16 25.39 -5.14
N ARG A 301 12.93 26.40 -5.56
CA ARG A 301 14.34 26.55 -5.19
C ARG A 301 14.62 28.00 -4.77
N GLN A 302 15.17 28.16 -3.58
CA GLN A 302 15.58 29.44 -3.01
C GLN A 302 17.07 29.37 -2.63
N PRO A 303 17.88 30.43 -2.84
CA PRO A 303 19.27 30.44 -2.39
C PRO A 303 19.35 30.36 -0.86
N ALA A 304 20.21 29.49 -0.33
CA ALA A 304 20.38 29.31 1.11
C ALA A 304 20.85 30.59 1.81
N ASN A 305 20.43 30.78 3.06
CA ASN A 305 20.78 31.94 3.91
C ASN A 305 20.41 33.31 3.30
N THR A 306 19.35 33.37 2.51
CA THR A 306 18.75 34.63 2.04
C THR A 306 17.95 35.30 3.15
N SER A 307 17.82 36.62 3.08
CA SER A 307 17.05 37.45 4.02
C SER A 307 15.53 37.37 3.79
N TRP A 308 15.10 36.80 2.66
CA TRP A 308 13.71 36.65 2.25
C TRP A 308 13.26 35.18 2.32
N ARG A 309 11.96 34.90 2.11
CA ARG A 309 11.43 33.54 1.92
C ARG A 309 10.37 33.52 0.82
N ALA A 310 10.46 32.56 -0.10
CA ALA A 310 9.38 32.25 -1.03
C ALA A 310 8.40 31.25 -0.41
N GLU A 311 7.12 31.55 -0.54
CA GLU A 311 6.01 30.69 -0.15
C GLU A 311 5.13 30.44 -1.38
N LEU A 312 4.68 29.20 -1.55
CA LEU A 312 3.93 28.74 -2.71
C LEU A 312 2.45 28.65 -2.37
N ASP A 313 1.59 29.34 -3.13
CA ASP A 313 0.17 29.00 -3.17
C ASP A 313 0.02 27.74 -4.03
N ALA A 314 -0.13 26.58 -3.39
CA ALA A 314 -0.23 25.32 -4.11
C ALA A 314 -1.54 25.16 -4.89
N ALA A 315 -2.64 25.75 -4.42
CA ALA A 315 -3.91 25.71 -5.15
C ALA A 315 -3.86 26.54 -6.43
N ALA A 316 -3.13 27.66 -6.43
CA ALA A 316 -2.85 28.46 -7.63
C ALA A 316 -1.70 27.90 -8.49
N SER A 317 -0.79 27.12 -7.89
CA SER A 317 0.41 26.60 -8.58
C SER A 317 0.23 25.25 -9.25
N TRP A 318 -0.63 24.39 -8.74
CA TRP A 318 -0.76 23.01 -9.20
C TRP A 318 -2.17 22.71 -9.68
N THR A 319 -2.27 22.04 -10.82
CA THR A 319 -3.53 21.49 -11.31
C THR A 319 -3.30 20.15 -11.99
N VAL A 320 -4.31 19.29 -11.95
CA VAL A 320 -4.35 18.01 -12.65
C VAL A 320 -5.56 18.02 -13.57
N ALA A 321 -5.34 17.96 -14.88
CA ALA A 321 -6.39 17.85 -15.88
C ALA A 321 -6.64 16.40 -16.27
N HIS A 322 -7.91 16.02 -16.41
CA HIS A 322 -8.38 14.70 -16.81
C HIS A 322 -9.67 14.80 -17.63
N ASP A 323 -10.12 13.71 -18.26
CA ASP A 323 -11.29 13.73 -19.16
C ASP A 323 -12.57 14.30 -18.51
N ALA A 324 -12.75 14.06 -17.21
CA ALA A 324 -13.88 14.58 -16.44
C ALA A 324 -13.73 16.04 -15.94
N GLY A 325 -12.57 16.70 -16.10
CA GLY A 325 -12.37 18.08 -15.63
C GLY A 325 -10.95 18.42 -15.14
N LEU A 326 -10.89 19.31 -14.15
CA LEU A 326 -9.66 19.85 -13.56
C LEU A 326 -9.74 19.75 -12.04
N ALA A 327 -8.71 19.17 -11.42
CA ALA A 327 -8.53 19.10 -9.98
C ALA A 327 -7.39 20.03 -9.50
N THR A 328 -7.55 20.62 -8.33
CA THR A 328 -6.50 21.29 -7.55
C THR A 328 -6.06 20.40 -6.38
N PRO A 329 -4.92 20.67 -5.72
CA PRO A 329 -4.56 19.98 -4.49
C PRO A 329 -5.65 20.16 -3.43
N ALA A 330 -5.90 19.13 -2.63
CA ALA A 330 -6.86 19.19 -1.53
C ALA A 330 -6.36 20.07 -0.36
N TYR A 331 -5.06 20.01 -0.08
CA TYR A 331 -4.37 20.76 0.97
C TYR A 331 -3.03 21.35 0.46
N PRO A 332 -2.50 22.42 1.08
CA PRO A 332 -1.16 22.94 0.76
C PRO A 332 -0.06 21.90 1.07
N PRO A 333 1.08 21.88 0.36
CA PRO A 333 1.93 20.70 0.27
C PRO A 333 2.61 20.44 1.61
N ALA A 334 2.30 19.32 2.23
CA ALA A 334 2.76 18.93 3.55
C ALA A 334 2.99 17.40 3.59
N PRO A 335 4.25 16.91 3.66
CA PRO A 335 5.51 17.65 3.53
C PRO A 335 5.61 18.40 2.19
N SER A 336 6.53 19.37 2.12
CA SER A 336 6.55 20.46 1.11
C SER A 336 6.56 20.06 -0.37
N ASN A 337 6.79 18.79 -0.68
CA ASN A 337 6.88 18.21 -2.02
C ASN A 337 5.74 17.20 -2.35
N VAL A 338 4.83 16.89 -1.42
CA VAL A 338 3.73 15.93 -1.64
C VAL A 338 2.40 16.65 -1.86
N LEU A 339 1.70 16.25 -2.92
CA LEU A 339 0.43 16.80 -3.38
C LEU A 339 -0.61 15.67 -3.46
N ALA A 340 -1.85 15.93 -3.03
CA ALA A 340 -2.97 15.00 -3.22
C ALA A 340 -4.09 15.67 -4.04
N PHE A 341 -4.54 15.00 -5.09
CA PHE A 341 -5.63 15.44 -5.96
C PHE A 341 -6.75 14.39 -5.94
N LEU A 342 -8.01 14.82 -5.80
CA LEU A 342 -9.14 13.92 -5.99
C LEU A 342 -9.39 13.72 -7.49
N VAL A 343 -9.35 12.48 -7.97
CA VAL A 343 -9.60 12.12 -9.38
C VAL A 343 -10.60 10.96 -9.47
N PRO A 344 -11.32 10.78 -10.60
CA PRO A 344 -12.11 9.57 -10.84
C PRO A 344 -11.26 8.30 -10.76
N ASP A 345 -11.80 7.19 -10.25
CA ASP A 345 -11.04 5.94 -10.11
C ASP A 345 -10.87 5.15 -11.43
N ASP A 346 -11.52 5.56 -12.52
CA ASP A 346 -11.45 4.97 -13.86
C ASP A 346 -10.47 5.68 -14.83
N VAL A 347 -9.98 6.87 -14.48
CA VAL A 347 -9.13 7.72 -15.34
C VAL A 347 -7.81 7.04 -15.72
N ARG A 348 -7.40 7.16 -16.99
CA ARG A 348 -6.26 6.41 -17.59
C ARG A 348 -5.02 7.23 -17.87
N SER A 349 -5.13 8.54 -18.00
CA SER A 349 -4.01 9.46 -17.91
C SER A 349 -4.48 10.80 -17.38
N VAL A 350 -3.54 11.56 -16.82
CA VAL A 350 -3.78 12.93 -16.39
C VAL A 350 -2.65 13.84 -16.85
N THR A 351 -2.95 15.11 -17.04
CA THR A 351 -1.93 16.15 -17.27
C THR A 351 -1.72 16.93 -15.97
N LEU A 352 -0.58 16.71 -15.31
CA LEU A 352 -0.10 17.55 -14.22
C LEU A 352 0.46 18.84 -14.81
N ALA A 353 -0.02 20.00 -14.33
CA ALA A 353 0.48 21.30 -14.70
C ALA A 353 0.96 22.07 -13.45
N TYR A 354 2.21 22.53 -13.50
CA TYR A 354 2.89 23.29 -12.46
C TYR A 354 3.20 24.71 -12.95
N ARG A 355 2.57 25.72 -12.36
CA ARG A 355 2.80 27.13 -12.63
C ARG A 355 3.07 27.87 -11.32
N PRO A 356 4.31 27.87 -10.80
CA PRO A 356 4.61 28.43 -9.49
C PRO A 356 4.06 29.84 -9.33
N THR A 357 3.20 30.00 -8.33
CA THR A 357 2.43 31.19 -7.99
C THR A 357 2.48 31.33 -6.47
N GLY A 358 2.76 32.52 -5.95
CA GLY A 358 2.93 32.71 -4.51
C GLY A 358 3.53 34.05 -4.15
N THR A 359 4.16 34.15 -2.99
CA THR A 359 4.72 35.39 -2.44
C THR A 359 6.17 35.22 -1.98
N VAL A 360 6.98 36.28 -2.16
CA VAL A 360 8.27 36.44 -1.49
C VAL A 360 8.10 37.42 -0.34
N GLY A 361 8.29 36.97 0.90
CA GLY A 361 8.28 37.80 2.11
C GLY A 361 9.69 38.21 2.56
N LEU A 362 9.82 39.43 3.09
CA LEU A 362 11.03 39.97 3.72
C LEU A 362 10.78 40.26 5.21
N PRO A 363 11.83 40.44 6.05
CA PRO A 363 11.70 40.59 7.50
C PRO A 363 11.08 41.92 7.97
N LEU A 364 10.74 42.82 7.04
CA LEU A 364 10.07 44.10 7.27
C LEU A 364 8.60 44.06 6.80
N ASP A 365 8.00 42.86 6.83
CA ASP A 365 6.63 42.56 6.37
C ASP A 365 6.32 42.91 4.90
N ALA A 366 7.35 43.27 4.12
CA ALA A 366 7.22 43.50 2.68
C ALA A 366 7.01 42.16 1.96
N GLN A 367 5.96 42.09 1.15
CA GLN A 367 5.59 40.92 0.37
C GLN A 367 5.47 41.27 -1.12
N TYR A 368 6.01 40.40 -1.98
CA TYR A 368 5.92 40.55 -3.43
C TYR A 368 5.36 39.28 -4.06
N GLU A 369 4.25 39.41 -4.77
CA GLU A 369 3.68 38.31 -5.55
C GLU A 369 4.62 37.89 -6.69
N PHE A 370 4.69 36.59 -6.96
CA PHE A 370 5.35 36.01 -8.11
C PHE A 370 4.45 35.02 -8.84
N ARG A 371 4.63 34.91 -10.16
CA ARG A 371 3.95 33.92 -10.99
C ARG A 371 4.80 33.55 -12.19
N ALA A 372 4.99 32.26 -12.44
CA ALA A 372 5.66 31.78 -13.64
C ALA A 372 4.89 32.24 -14.91
N PRO A 373 5.59 32.62 -15.99
CA PRO A 373 4.93 33.10 -17.22
C PRO A 373 4.12 31.98 -17.90
N GLU A 374 4.64 30.76 -17.88
CA GLU A 374 4.06 29.56 -18.50
C GLU A 374 4.03 28.41 -17.49
N PRO A 375 3.03 27.50 -17.55
CA PRO A 375 3.07 26.25 -16.82
C PRO A 375 4.13 25.30 -17.39
N LEU A 376 4.77 24.55 -16.50
CA LEU A 376 5.44 23.29 -16.82
C LEU A 376 4.36 22.19 -16.83
N THR A 377 4.40 21.26 -17.78
CA THR A 377 3.39 20.20 -17.90
C THR A 377 4.02 18.82 -17.99
N ALA A 378 3.29 17.81 -17.50
CA ALA A 378 3.67 16.41 -17.55
C ALA A 378 2.41 15.54 -17.75
N GLU A 379 2.46 14.61 -18.71
CA GLU A 379 1.46 13.54 -18.78
C GLU A 379 1.86 12.41 -17.84
N VAL A 380 0.92 11.98 -16.99
CA VAL A 380 1.08 10.88 -16.03
C VAL A 380 0.12 9.77 -16.44
N PRO A 381 0.60 8.64 -17.00
CA PRO A 381 -0.24 7.50 -17.33
C PRO A 381 -0.63 6.75 -16.05
N LEU A 382 -1.91 6.37 -15.92
CA LEU A 382 -2.45 5.65 -14.77
C LEU A 382 -2.77 4.18 -15.13
N PRO A 383 -2.61 3.23 -14.18
CA PRO A 383 -2.48 1.80 -14.49
C PRO A 383 -3.75 1.06 -14.93
#